data_AF-A0A7Y2L1B0-F1
#
_entry.id   AF-A0A7Y2L1B0-F1
#
_cell.length_a   1.000
_cell.length_b   1.000
_cell.length_c   1.000
_cell.angle_alpha   90.00
_cell.angle_beta   90.00
_cell.angle_gamma   90.00
#
_symmetry.space_group_name_H-M   'P 1'
#
loop_
_entity.id
_entity.type
_entity.pdbx_description
1 polymer ?
#
loop_
_entity_poly.entity_id
_entity_poly.type
_entity_poly.pdbx_seq_one_letter_code
_entity_poly.pdbx_strand_id
1 'polypeptide(L)'
;KAVVFDASELLHTDQLKQLREFFQPLLRSLEHSAHLLILGRAPETLSDPFAASAQRALEGFSRSLAKELRNGGTLQLLYVGQGAEDQLEGALRFFLSPKSAYVSGQVIRLGTCATRVQDWTRPLAGRKALVTGAARGIGASIAETLARDGAEVILLDVPPAKTDLDALAARLDGRSITLDICAADAAAQLIQQLPDGIDIVVHNAGITRDKTLANMTPEFWDAVLAVNLNAPQVLTKALLDSGTLRDNGRVILLASISGIAGNRGQTNYAASKAGLIGLAQAWAPLLSERGISINAVAPGFIETQMTAHIPFALREAGRRMSSLGQGGLPQDVAEAVAWLSQPGSGAVSGQALRVCGQSILGA
;
A
#
# COMPACT_ATOMS: atom_id res chain seq x y z
N LYS A 1 3.11 5.51 -24.68
CA LYS A 1 3.48 5.50 -23.24
C LYS A 1 2.46 4.81 -22.32
N ALA A 2 1.14 4.98 -22.52
CA ALA A 2 0.11 4.36 -21.69
C ALA A 2 -0.99 3.72 -22.55
N VAL A 3 -1.65 2.67 -22.04
CA VAL A 3 -2.77 1.99 -22.69
C VAL A 3 -3.83 1.69 -21.64
N VAL A 4 -5.08 2.04 -21.92
CA VAL A 4 -6.24 1.72 -21.06
C VAL A 4 -7.23 0.93 -21.90
N PHE A 5 -7.70 -0.20 -21.37
CA PHE A 5 -8.73 -1.01 -21.99
C PHE A 5 -9.93 -1.10 -21.05
N ASP A 6 -11.10 -0.67 -21.53
CA ASP A 6 -12.35 -0.85 -20.81
C ASP A 6 -12.94 -2.22 -21.14
N ALA A 7 -12.97 -3.09 -20.13
CA ALA A 7 -13.52 -4.43 -20.21
C ALA A 7 -14.83 -4.55 -19.42
N SER A 8 -15.48 -3.45 -19.00
CA SER A 8 -16.72 -3.49 -18.20
C SER A 8 -17.84 -4.28 -18.87
N GLU A 9 -17.88 -4.27 -20.19
CA GLU A 9 -18.91 -4.93 -21.02
C GLU A 9 -18.54 -6.36 -21.44
N LEU A 10 -17.42 -6.91 -20.95
CA LEU A 10 -17.07 -8.32 -21.18
C LEU A 10 -17.80 -9.21 -20.15
N LEU A 11 -19.06 -9.50 -20.44
CA LEU A 11 -19.97 -10.26 -19.57
C LEU A 11 -20.09 -11.74 -19.97
N HIS A 12 -19.55 -12.13 -21.13
CA HIS A 12 -19.61 -13.50 -21.62
C HIS A 12 -18.25 -13.98 -22.15
N THR A 13 -18.02 -15.30 -22.08
CA THR A 13 -16.72 -15.92 -22.44
C THR A 13 -16.28 -15.61 -23.87
N ASP A 14 -17.22 -15.59 -24.82
CA ASP A 14 -16.94 -15.31 -26.23
C ASP A 14 -16.45 -13.86 -26.46
N GLN A 15 -16.81 -12.94 -25.56
CA GLN A 15 -16.38 -11.55 -25.61
C GLN A 15 -14.93 -11.38 -25.12
N LEU A 16 -14.38 -12.31 -24.33
CA LEU A 16 -12.98 -12.25 -23.86
C LEU A 16 -11.96 -12.24 -25.00
N LYS A 17 -12.33 -12.67 -26.22
CA LYS A 17 -11.49 -12.52 -27.42
C LYS A 17 -11.05 -11.08 -27.69
N GLN A 18 -11.84 -10.10 -27.24
CA GLN A 18 -11.57 -8.67 -27.39
C GLN A 18 -10.26 -8.26 -26.66
N LEU A 19 -9.90 -8.94 -25.57
CA LEU A 19 -8.61 -8.72 -24.89
C LEU A 19 -7.43 -8.97 -25.84
N ARG A 20 -7.46 -10.09 -26.56
CA ARG A 20 -6.44 -10.42 -27.56
C ARG A 20 -6.46 -9.41 -28.70
N GLU A 21 -7.63 -9.15 -29.26
CA GLU A 21 -7.82 -8.25 -30.42
C GLU A 21 -7.30 -6.84 -30.13
N PHE A 22 -7.46 -6.36 -28.90
CA PHE A 22 -6.97 -5.06 -28.47
C PHE A 22 -5.46 -5.07 -28.14
N PHE A 23 -4.99 -5.97 -27.27
CA PHE A 23 -3.62 -5.90 -26.78
C PHE A 23 -2.58 -6.43 -27.77
N GLN A 24 -2.84 -7.54 -28.47
CA GLN A 24 -1.87 -8.21 -29.34
C GLN A 24 -1.18 -7.29 -30.35
N PRO A 25 -1.89 -6.42 -31.12
CA PRO A 25 -1.23 -5.54 -32.08
C PRO A 25 -0.36 -4.46 -31.41
N LEU A 26 -0.65 -4.09 -30.15
CA LEU A 26 0.03 -3.01 -29.44
C LEU A 26 1.34 -3.47 -28.77
N LEU A 27 1.46 -4.74 -28.39
CA LEU A 27 2.56 -5.21 -27.52
C LEU A 27 3.96 -4.97 -28.08
N ARG A 28 4.12 -4.99 -29.41
CA ARG A 28 5.42 -4.77 -30.07
C ARG A 28 5.79 -3.28 -30.18
N SER A 29 4.84 -2.38 -30.01
CA SER A 29 5.04 -0.92 -30.14
C SER A 29 5.02 -0.19 -28.80
N LEU A 30 4.95 -0.90 -27.67
CA LEU A 30 4.99 -0.28 -26.35
C LEU A 30 6.36 0.36 -26.09
N GLU A 31 6.33 1.60 -25.61
CA GLU A 31 7.52 2.31 -25.15
C GLU A 31 8.13 1.70 -23.88
N HIS A 32 9.36 2.08 -23.55
CA HIS A 32 9.97 1.77 -22.25
C HIS A 32 9.10 2.27 -21.10
N SER A 33 8.96 1.45 -20.06
CA SER A 33 8.12 1.73 -18.89
C SER A 33 6.70 2.15 -19.29
N ALA A 34 6.07 1.36 -20.17
CA ALA A 34 4.68 1.58 -20.55
C ALA A 34 3.74 1.19 -19.41
N HIS A 35 2.66 1.96 -19.24
CA HIS A 35 1.65 1.73 -18.21
C HIS A 35 0.36 1.20 -18.83
N LEU A 36 -0.06 0.01 -18.44
CA LEU A 36 -1.26 -0.63 -18.94
C LEU A 36 -2.31 -0.74 -17.84
N LEU A 37 -3.56 -0.48 -18.19
CA LEU A 37 -4.71 -0.65 -17.30
C LEU A 37 -5.83 -1.39 -18.00
N ILE A 38 -6.44 -2.32 -17.28
CA ILE A 38 -7.72 -2.94 -17.64
C ILE A 38 -8.75 -2.46 -16.62
N LEU A 39 -9.86 -1.91 -17.10
CA LEU A 39 -11.00 -1.53 -16.28
C LEU A 39 -12.05 -2.64 -16.36
N GLY A 40 -12.62 -3.04 -15.24
CA GLY A 40 -13.68 -4.05 -15.20
C GLY A 40 -14.72 -3.76 -14.13
N ARG A 41 -15.68 -4.66 -13.96
CA ARG A 41 -16.67 -4.67 -12.89
C ARG A 41 -16.33 -5.75 -11.87
N ALA A 42 -16.45 -5.42 -10.59
CA ALA A 42 -16.11 -6.36 -9.51
C ALA A 42 -17.01 -7.62 -9.62
N PRO A 43 -16.44 -8.83 -9.79
CA PRO A 43 -17.22 -10.05 -9.99
C PRO A 43 -18.30 -10.29 -8.93
N GLU A 44 -17.97 -10.00 -7.67
CA GLU A 44 -18.86 -10.14 -6.51
C GLU A 44 -20.07 -9.20 -6.51
N THR A 45 -20.10 -8.19 -7.38
CA THR A 45 -21.23 -7.25 -7.51
C THR A 45 -22.21 -7.64 -8.62
N LEU A 46 -21.89 -8.65 -9.43
CA LEU A 46 -22.68 -9.07 -10.58
C LEU A 46 -23.62 -10.22 -10.20
N SER A 47 -24.90 -10.06 -10.54
CA SER A 47 -25.92 -11.08 -10.26
C SER A 47 -25.90 -12.25 -11.24
N ASP A 48 -25.41 -12.04 -12.48
CA ASP A 48 -25.23 -13.09 -13.47
C ASP A 48 -23.90 -13.83 -13.23
N PRO A 49 -23.92 -15.15 -12.93
CA PRO A 49 -22.71 -15.94 -12.73
C PRO A 49 -21.79 -15.99 -13.96
N PHE A 50 -22.32 -15.89 -15.19
CA PHE A 50 -21.50 -15.87 -16.39
C PHE A 50 -20.73 -14.56 -16.51
N ALA A 51 -21.41 -13.42 -16.27
CA ALA A 51 -20.77 -12.11 -16.16
C ALA A 51 -19.71 -12.05 -15.06
N ALA A 52 -20.02 -12.56 -13.87
CA ALA A 52 -19.05 -12.63 -12.77
C ALA A 52 -17.81 -13.45 -13.16
N SER A 53 -18.00 -14.60 -13.81
CA SER A 53 -16.91 -15.46 -14.30
C SER A 53 -16.05 -14.76 -15.36
N ALA A 54 -16.67 -14.10 -16.34
CA ALA A 54 -15.98 -13.36 -17.39
C ALA A 54 -15.13 -12.21 -16.81
N GLN A 55 -15.69 -11.42 -15.89
CA GLN A 55 -14.94 -10.37 -15.21
C GLN A 55 -13.82 -10.92 -14.34
N ARG A 56 -14.05 -12.04 -13.62
CA ARG A 56 -13.00 -12.70 -12.81
C ARG A 56 -11.81 -13.14 -13.67
N ALA A 57 -12.05 -13.60 -14.90
CA ALA A 57 -11.03 -14.05 -15.83
C ALA A 57 -10.00 -12.95 -16.19
N LEU A 58 -10.40 -11.67 -16.09
CA LEU A 58 -9.51 -10.53 -16.31
C LEU A 58 -8.30 -10.54 -15.38
N GLU A 59 -8.41 -11.10 -14.17
CA GLU A 59 -7.26 -11.20 -13.26
C GLU A 59 -6.20 -12.17 -13.78
N GLY A 60 -6.59 -13.33 -14.30
CA GLY A 60 -5.65 -14.29 -14.89
C GLY A 60 -4.96 -13.71 -16.12
N PHE A 61 -5.74 -13.04 -16.99
CA PHE A 61 -5.23 -12.37 -18.17
C PHE A 61 -4.26 -11.23 -17.81
N SER A 62 -4.68 -10.29 -16.96
CA SER A 62 -3.86 -9.14 -16.54
C SER A 62 -2.54 -9.56 -15.90
N ARG A 63 -2.56 -10.52 -14.96
CA ARG A 63 -1.34 -11.00 -14.31
C ARG A 63 -0.40 -11.71 -15.28
N SER A 64 -0.93 -12.45 -16.26
CA SER A 64 -0.11 -13.12 -17.27
C SER A 64 0.50 -12.11 -18.23
N LEU A 65 -0.32 -11.20 -18.76
CA LEU A 65 0.14 -10.16 -19.68
C LEU A 65 1.20 -9.26 -19.04
N ALA A 66 1.04 -8.90 -17.76
CA ALA A 66 2.05 -8.13 -17.01
C ALA A 66 3.43 -8.82 -16.97
N LYS A 67 3.49 -10.16 -16.97
CA LYS A 67 4.75 -10.94 -17.02
C LYS A 67 5.35 -10.99 -18.43
N GLU A 68 4.53 -10.81 -19.46
CA GLU A 68 4.96 -10.77 -20.85
C GLU A 68 5.46 -9.38 -21.28
N LEU A 69 5.09 -8.33 -20.53
CA LEU A 69 5.59 -6.98 -20.76
C LEU A 69 7.10 -6.93 -20.63
N ARG A 70 7.71 -6.21 -21.57
CA ARG A 70 9.16 -5.98 -21.60
C ARG A 70 9.49 -4.57 -21.13
N ASN A 71 10.78 -4.29 -20.97
CA ASN A 71 11.28 -2.92 -20.83
C ASN A 71 10.68 -2.14 -19.64
N GLY A 72 10.35 -2.84 -18.56
CA GLY A 72 9.79 -2.24 -17.34
C GLY A 72 8.32 -1.82 -17.43
N GLY A 73 7.56 -2.35 -18.39
CA GLY A 73 6.11 -2.11 -18.47
C GLY A 73 5.36 -2.71 -17.27
N THR A 74 4.28 -2.05 -16.86
CA THR A 74 3.41 -2.51 -15.76
C THR A 74 1.98 -2.67 -16.26
N LEU A 75 1.23 -3.60 -15.68
CA LEU A 75 -0.20 -3.74 -15.95
C LEU A 75 -0.99 -3.98 -14.66
N GLN A 76 -2.09 -3.24 -14.50
CA GLN A 76 -3.01 -3.40 -13.38
C GLN A 76 -4.44 -3.62 -13.85
N LEU A 77 -5.23 -4.29 -13.01
CA LEU A 77 -6.67 -4.45 -13.18
C LEU A 77 -7.38 -3.57 -12.14
N LEU A 78 -8.23 -2.66 -12.61
CA LEU A 78 -9.09 -1.84 -11.75
C LEU A 78 -10.53 -2.30 -11.92
N TYR A 79 -11.12 -2.85 -10.86
CA TYR A 79 -12.55 -3.05 -10.79
C TYR A 79 -13.23 -1.76 -10.31
N VAL A 80 -14.06 -1.17 -11.16
CA VAL A 80 -14.79 0.07 -10.88
C VAL A 80 -16.18 -0.27 -10.37
N GLY A 81 -16.42 -0.01 -9.08
CA GLY A 81 -17.72 -0.18 -8.45
C GLY A 81 -18.78 0.73 -9.08
N GLN A 82 -20.05 0.36 -8.92
CA GLN A 82 -21.16 1.16 -9.42
C GLN A 82 -21.13 2.57 -8.80
N GLY A 83 -21.11 3.61 -9.63
CA GLY A 83 -21.04 5.01 -9.19
C GLY A 83 -19.62 5.46 -8.79
N ALA A 84 -18.60 4.61 -8.94
CA ALA A 84 -17.20 4.93 -8.65
C ALA A 84 -16.44 5.49 -9.86
N GLU A 85 -17.10 5.75 -10.98
CA GLU A 85 -16.48 6.23 -12.21
C GLU A 85 -15.72 7.55 -12.00
N ASP A 86 -16.25 8.46 -11.18
CA ASP A 86 -15.58 9.72 -10.81
C ASP A 86 -14.24 9.50 -10.08
N GLN A 87 -14.00 8.31 -9.54
CA GLN A 87 -12.78 7.98 -8.78
C GLN A 87 -11.66 7.44 -9.67
N LEU A 88 -11.95 7.21 -10.95
CA LEU A 88 -10.95 6.82 -11.92
C LEU A 88 -9.85 7.86 -12.06
N GLU A 89 -10.14 9.16 -11.96
CA GLU A 89 -9.12 10.20 -12.16
C GLU A 89 -7.90 9.98 -11.26
N GLY A 90 -8.10 9.76 -9.96
CA GLY A 90 -7.01 9.54 -9.01
C GLY A 90 -6.24 8.24 -9.27
N ALA A 91 -6.95 7.15 -9.57
CA ALA A 91 -6.33 5.88 -9.89
C ALA A 91 -5.53 5.94 -11.20
N LEU A 92 -6.08 6.55 -12.25
CA LEU A 92 -5.42 6.73 -13.54
C LEU A 92 -4.18 7.63 -13.40
N ARG A 93 -4.27 8.74 -12.66
CA ARG A 93 -3.12 9.62 -12.38
C ARG A 93 -1.98 8.89 -11.68
N PHE A 94 -2.28 7.97 -10.76
CA PHE A 94 -1.25 7.18 -10.11
C PHE A 94 -0.67 6.11 -11.06
N PHE A 95 -1.51 5.22 -11.58
CA PHE A 95 -1.07 4.04 -12.33
C PHE A 95 -0.55 4.33 -13.74
N LEU A 96 -0.89 5.48 -14.32
CA LEU A 96 -0.35 5.94 -15.61
C LEU A 96 0.82 6.92 -15.43
N SER A 97 1.44 6.94 -14.24
CA SER A 97 2.59 7.80 -13.95
C SER A 97 3.79 6.99 -13.44
N PRO A 98 5.00 7.58 -13.46
CA PRO A 98 6.18 6.96 -12.85
C PRO A 98 6.02 6.66 -11.35
N LYS A 99 5.06 7.27 -10.66
CA LYS A 99 4.81 7.02 -9.23
C LYS A 99 4.43 5.57 -8.93
N SER A 100 3.87 4.84 -9.91
CA SER A 100 3.52 3.42 -9.75
C SER A 100 4.59 2.47 -10.30
N ALA A 101 5.84 2.91 -10.47
CA ALA A 101 6.90 2.16 -11.18
C ALA A 101 7.09 0.72 -10.70
N TYR A 102 6.96 0.47 -9.40
CA TYR A 102 7.14 -0.87 -8.82
C TYR A 102 5.84 -1.57 -8.41
N VAL A 103 4.71 -1.09 -8.93
CA VAL A 103 3.40 -1.70 -8.77
C VAL A 103 3.01 -2.36 -10.09
N SER A 104 3.06 -3.69 -10.16
CA SER A 104 2.73 -4.46 -11.38
C SER A 104 1.94 -5.71 -11.05
N GLY A 105 0.99 -6.07 -11.92
CA GLY A 105 0.13 -7.26 -11.81
C GLY A 105 -0.80 -7.20 -10.59
N GLN A 106 -1.21 -6.00 -10.17
CA GLN A 106 -2.08 -5.80 -9.01
C GLN A 106 -3.53 -5.63 -9.43
N VAL A 107 -4.44 -5.99 -8.53
CA VAL A 107 -5.88 -5.81 -8.68
C VAL A 107 -6.35 -4.82 -7.62
N ILE A 108 -7.08 -3.80 -8.04
CA ILE A 108 -7.63 -2.78 -7.15
C ILE A 108 -9.12 -2.64 -7.43
N ARG A 109 -9.88 -2.42 -6.37
CA ARG A 109 -11.31 -2.14 -6.40
C ARG A 109 -11.55 -0.69 -6.02
N LEU A 110 -12.34 0.03 -6.80
CA LEU A 110 -12.76 1.40 -6.51
C LEU A 110 -14.21 1.38 -6.05
N GLY A 111 -14.47 1.92 -4.87
CA GLY A 111 -15.81 2.28 -4.40
C GLY A 111 -16.09 3.76 -4.60
N THR A 112 -17.25 4.22 -4.12
CA THR A 112 -17.61 5.65 -4.16
C THR A 112 -16.83 6.44 -3.10
N CYS A 113 -16.43 7.66 -3.41
CA CYS A 113 -15.86 8.60 -2.43
C CYS A 113 -16.41 10.01 -2.66
N ALA A 114 -16.91 10.65 -1.61
CA ALA A 114 -17.40 12.02 -1.72
C ALA A 114 -16.27 13.06 -1.80
N THR A 115 -15.10 12.75 -1.23
CA THR A 115 -13.99 13.69 -1.14
C THR A 115 -13.17 13.68 -2.43
N ARG A 116 -12.76 14.86 -2.91
CA ARG A 116 -11.96 15.02 -4.14
C ARG A 116 -10.64 15.72 -3.85
N VAL A 117 -9.62 15.44 -4.65
CA VAL A 117 -8.37 16.20 -4.68
C VAL A 117 -8.64 17.56 -5.32
N GLN A 118 -8.23 18.64 -4.65
CA GLN A 118 -8.46 20.02 -5.13
C GLN A 118 -7.32 20.51 -6.03
N ASP A 119 -6.08 20.13 -5.69
CA ASP A 119 -4.88 20.49 -6.44
C ASP A 119 -4.02 19.23 -6.62
N TRP A 120 -3.92 18.76 -7.86
CA TRP A 120 -3.14 17.56 -8.20
C TRP A 120 -1.62 17.77 -8.13
N THR A 121 -1.14 19.02 -8.07
CA THR A 121 0.28 19.33 -7.87
C THR A 121 0.69 19.16 -6.40
N ARG A 122 -0.25 19.37 -5.47
CA ARG A 122 -0.10 19.17 -4.03
C ARG A 122 -1.33 18.45 -3.46
N PRO A 123 -1.51 17.15 -3.77
CA PRO A 123 -2.77 16.45 -3.50
C PRO A 123 -3.10 16.24 -2.02
N LEU A 124 -2.13 16.49 -1.13
CA LEU A 124 -2.27 16.40 0.33
C LEU A 124 -2.20 17.77 1.02
N ALA A 125 -2.26 18.88 0.26
CA ALA A 125 -2.26 20.22 0.83
C ALA A 125 -3.34 20.37 1.93
N GLY A 126 -2.92 20.87 3.09
CA GLY A 126 -3.78 21.09 4.25
C GLY A 126 -4.09 19.84 5.09
N ARG A 127 -3.48 18.68 4.77
CA ARG A 127 -3.61 17.45 5.56
C ARG A 127 -2.50 17.30 6.58
N LYS A 128 -2.82 16.78 7.76
CA LYS A 128 -1.84 16.41 8.80
C LYS A 128 -1.59 14.90 8.79
N ALA A 129 -0.33 14.48 8.65
CA ALA A 129 0.05 13.08 8.49
C ALA A 129 1.03 12.59 9.56
N LEU A 130 0.62 11.59 10.33
CA LEU A 130 1.48 10.88 11.27
C LEU A 130 2.16 9.68 10.58
N VAL A 131 3.48 9.57 10.68
CA VAL A 131 4.25 8.41 10.18
C VAL A 131 5.05 7.79 11.33
N THR A 132 4.81 6.51 11.62
CA THR A 132 5.58 5.78 12.65
C THR A 132 6.83 5.12 12.07
N GLY A 133 7.91 4.99 12.85
CA GLY A 133 9.19 4.47 12.37
C GLY A 133 9.80 5.38 11.30
N ALA A 134 9.64 6.70 11.45
CA ALA A 134 9.93 7.68 10.42
C ALA A 134 11.40 8.11 10.33
N ALA A 135 12.25 7.77 11.30
CA ALA A 135 13.60 8.33 11.38
C ALA A 135 14.49 7.93 10.19
N ARG A 136 14.20 6.81 9.50
CA ARG A 136 15.02 6.30 8.40
C ARG A 136 14.27 5.37 7.45
N GLY A 137 14.93 4.99 6.36
CA GLY A 137 14.47 3.94 5.45
C GLY A 137 13.14 4.27 4.77
N ILE A 138 12.23 3.30 4.74
CA ILE A 138 10.91 3.46 4.11
C ILE A 138 10.07 4.53 4.83
N GLY A 139 10.12 4.60 6.16
CA GLY A 139 9.38 5.62 6.93
C GLY A 139 9.82 7.04 6.59
N ALA A 140 11.12 7.27 6.44
CA ALA A 140 11.64 8.57 6.02
C ALA A 140 11.20 8.93 4.59
N SER A 141 11.27 7.98 3.65
CA SER A 141 10.84 8.20 2.27
C SER A 141 9.32 8.45 2.17
N ILE A 142 8.51 7.79 2.99
CA ILE A 142 7.07 8.09 3.14
C ILE A 142 6.89 9.52 3.61
N ALA A 143 7.55 9.94 4.69
CA ALA A 143 7.44 11.29 5.23
C ALA A 143 7.82 12.35 4.19
N GLU A 144 8.94 12.17 3.48
CA GLU A 144 9.39 13.06 2.41
C GLU A 144 8.36 13.17 1.28
N THR A 145 7.76 12.04 0.89
CA THR A 145 6.77 11.99 -0.20
C THR A 145 5.45 12.65 0.19
N LEU A 146 4.99 12.43 1.42
CA LEU A 146 3.78 13.08 1.94
C LEU A 146 3.97 14.60 2.07
N ALA A 147 5.13 15.03 2.57
CA ALA A 147 5.48 16.46 2.66
C ALA A 147 5.58 17.11 1.27
N ARG A 148 6.23 16.44 0.30
CA ARG A 148 6.28 16.88 -1.11
C ARG A 148 4.88 17.08 -1.68
N ASP A 149 3.97 16.16 -1.40
CA ASP A 149 2.59 16.22 -1.87
C ASP A 149 1.72 17.21 -1.05
N GLY A 150 2.28 17.88 -0.04
CA GLY A 150 1.69 19.03 0.65
C GLY A 150 1.19 18.80 2.06
N ALA A 151 1.40 17.62 2.65
CA ALA A 151 0.99 17.33 4.02
C ALA A 151 1.92 18.00 5.06
N GLU A 152 1.35 18.42 6.18
CA GLU A 152 2.09 18.70 7.43
C GLU A 152 2.43 17.35 8.08
N VAL A 153 3.72 17.02 8.15
CA VAL A 153 4.16 15.70 8.61
C VAL A 153 4.55 15.71 10.09
N ILE A 154 3.99 14.75 10.83
CA ILE A 154 4.36 14.40 12.20
C ILE A 154 5.12 13.07 12.16
N LEU A 155 6.38 13.10 12.55
CA LEU A 155 7.30 11.97 12.46
C LEU A 155 7.43 11.33 13.83
N LEU A 156 7.12 10.05 13.94
CA LEU A 156 7.20 9.32 15.20
C LEU A 156 8.24 8.21 15.13
N ASP A 157 9.13 8.16 16.12
CA ASP A 157 10.07 7.06 16.29
C ASP A 157 10.49 6.90 17.77
N VAL A 158 11.23 5.84 18.07
CA VAL A 158 11.69 5.51 19.42
C VAL A 158 12.77 6.49 19.92
N PRO A 159 12.96 6.66 21.24
CA PRO A 159 13.98 7.55 21.81
C PRO A 159 15.40 7.43 21.24
N PRO A 160 15.93 6.22 20.99
CA PRO A 160 17.26 6.09 20.39
C PRO A 160 17.39 6.69 18.98
N ALA A 161 16.28 6.88 18.25
CA ALA A 161 16.27 7.43 16.90
C ALA A 161 16.03 8.95 16.87
N LYS A 162 15.96 9.61 18.03
CA LYS A 162 15.58 11.03 18.16
C LYS A 162 16.41 11.96 17.28
N THR A 163 17.73 11.78 17.22
CA THR A 163 18.62 12.66 16.44
C THR A 163 18.27 12.64 14.95
N ASP A 164 18.12 11.45 14.36
CA ASP A 164 17.77 11.30 12.94
C ASP A 164 16.33 11.80 12.67
N LEU A 165 15.43 11.55 13.62
CA LEU A 165 14.04 11.97 13.55
C LEU A 165 13.89 13.51 13.55
N ASP A 166 14.58 14.18 14.47
CA ASP A 166 14.56 15.65 14.58
C ASP A 166 15.20 16.30 13.35
N ALA A 167 16.30 15.73 12.84
CA ALA A 167 16.95 16.23 11.63
C ALA A 167 16.03 16.11 10.39
N LEU A 168 15.30 15.00 10.26
CA LEU A 168 14.32 14.82 9.20
C LEU A 168 13.13 15.78 9.36
N ALA A 169 12.59 15.92 10.57
CA ALA A 169 11.47 16.83 10.86
C ALA A 169 11.84 18.28 10.49
N ALA A 170 13.03 18.75 10.88
CA ALA A 170 13.52 20.08 10.54
C ALA A 170 13.66 20.28 9.02
N ARG A 171 14.13 19.27 8.28
CA ARG A 171 14.26 19.33 6.81
C ARG A 171 12.92 19.38 6.09
N LEU A 172 11.88 18.80 6.68
CA LEU A 172 10.54 18.72 6.10
C LEU A 172 9.58 19.80 6.60
N ASP A 173 10.05 20.73 7.44
CA ASP A 173 9.20 21.69 8.16
C ASP A 173 8.06 20.95 8.91
N GLY A 174 8.38 19.78 9.46
CA GLY A 174 7.48 18.91 10.19
C GLY A 174 7.78 18.90 11.69
N ARG A 175 7.10 18.02 12.42
CA ARG A 175 7.27 17.87 13.87
C ARG A 175 7.67 16.45 14.23
N SER A 176 8.59 16.28 15.17
CA SER A 176 8.97 14.97 15.71
C SER A 176 8.21 14.65 17.00
N ILE A 177 7.84 13.37 17.17
CA ILE A 177 7.34 12.77 18.41
C ILE A 177 8.25 11.60 18.74
N THR A 178 8.86 11.65 19.92
CA THR A 178 9.67 10.54 20.42
C THR A 178 8.82 9.67 21.35
N LEU A 179 8.48 8.46 20.92
CA LEU A 179 7.58 7.58 21.66
C LEU A 179 7.85 6.10 21.31
N ASP A 180 7.87 5.22 22.33
CA ASP A 180 7.71 3.79 22.10
C ASP A 180 6.22 3.46 21.91
N ILE A 181 5.86 3.03 20.70
CA ILE A 181 4.47 2.70 20.33
C ILE A 181 3.89 1.50 21.08
N CYS A 182 4.74 0.72 21.75
CA CYS A 182 4.35 -0.43 22.58
C CYS A 182 4.18 -0.07 24.06
N ALA A 183 4.53 1.15 24.48
CA ALA A 183 4.35 1.56 25.87
C ALA A 183 2.87 1.53 26.28
N ALA A 184 2.60 1.18 27.54
CA ALA A 184 1.23 1.02 28.04
C ALA A 184 0.40 2.32 27.93
N ASP A 185 1.05 3.48 28.00
CA ASP A 185 0.47 4.81 27.88
C ASP A 185 0.69 5.46 26.51
N ALA A 186 1.23 4.72 25.51
CA ALA A 186 1.54 5.25 24.18
C ALA A 186 0.35 5.92 23.51
N ALA A 187 -0.84 5.32 23.62
CA ALA A 187 -2.06 5.89 23.07
C ALA A 187 -2.41 7.25 23.68
N ALA A 188 -2.36 7.36 25.02
CA ALA A 188 -2.67 8.60 25.74
C ALA A 188 -1.65 9.70 25.42
N GLN A 189 -0.35 9.36 25.43
CA GLN A 189 0.71 10.29 25.06
C GLN A 189 0.56 10.76 23.61
N LEU A 190 0.27 9.85 22.67
CA LEU A 190 0.10 10.19 21.27
C LEU A 190 -1.08 11.15 21.06
N ILE A 191 -2.22 10.91 21.70
CA ILE A 191 -3.39 11.79 21.64
C ILE A 191 -3.04 13.18 22.18
N GLN A 192 -2.38 13.27 23.34
CA GLN A 192 -1.96 14.55 23.92
C GLN A 192 -1.03 15.33 23.00
N GLN A 193 -0.15 14.63 22.28
CA GLN A 193 0.76 15.21 21.32
C GLN A 193 0.07 15.59 20.00
N LEU A 194 -1.21 15.26 19.78
CA LEU A 194 -1.94 15.57 18.54
C LEU A 194 -3.20 16.44 18.84
N PRO A 195 -3.05 17.63 19.45
CA PRO A 195 -4.19 18.43 19.91
C PRO A 195 -5.08 18.92 18.76
N ASP A 196 -4.52 19.12 17.57
CA ASP A 196 -5.29 19.53 16.39
C ASP A 196 -5.99 18.35 15.71
N GLY A 197 -5.69 17.11 16.09
CA GLY A 197 -6.06 15.92 15.32
C GLY A 197 -5.22 15.74 14.05
N ILE A 198 -5.54 14.68 13.32
CA ILE A 198 -4.80 14.22 12.13
C ILE A 198 -5.75 13.71 11.05
N ASP A 199 -5.27 13.75 9.81
CA ASP A 199 -5.99 13.25 8.63
C ASP A 199 -5.42 11.91 8.15
N ILE A 200 -4.12 11.67 8.33
CA ILE A 200 -3.43 10.49 7.80
C ILE A 200 -2.63 9.82 8.92
N VAL A 201 -2.75 8.50 9.05
CA VAL A 201 -1.91 7.65 9.91
C VAL A 201 -1.22 6.61 9.05
N VAL A 202 0.11 6.57 9.10
CA VAL A 202 0.91 5.53 8.48
C VAL A 202 1.61 4.70 9.54
N HIS A 203 1.13 3.48 9.74
CA HIS A 203 1.74 2.48 10.62
C HIS A 203 2.88 1.77 9.91
N ASN A 204 4.02 2.45 9.80
CA ASN A 204 5.24 1.94 9.14
C ASN A 204 6.22 1.26 10.11
N ALA A 205 6.23 1.66 11.38
CA ALA A 205 7.09 1.03 12.39
C ALA A 205 6.93 -0.50 12.37
N GLY A 206 8.07 -1.19 12.40
CA GLY A 206 8.08 -2.64 12.41
C GLY A 206 9.47 -3.21 12.63
N ILE A 207 9.51 -4.42 13.20
CA ILE A 207 10.74 -5.16 13.46
C ILE A 207 10.64 -6.59 12.90
N THR A 208 11.81 -7.20 12.71
CA THR A 208 11.97 -8.63 12.42
C THR A 208 12.80 -9.28 13.52
N ARG A 209 12.46 -10.53 13.85
CA ARG A 209 13.21 -11.40 14.78
C ARG A 209 13.15 -12.81 14.21
N ASP A 210 13.93 -13.02 13.17
CA ASP A 210 13.83 -14.20 12.32
C ASP A 210 14.43 -15.42 13.02
N LYS A 211 13.60 -16.46 13.18
CA LYS A 211 13.97 -17.74 13.76
C LYS A 211 12.99 -18.81 13.28
N THR A 212 13.48 -20.02 13.04
CA THR A 212 12.56 -21.16 12.82
C THR A 212 11.70 -21.35 14.05
N LEU A 213 10.41 -21.70 13.90
CA LEU A 213 9.48 -21.85 15.03
C LEU A 213 10.01 -22.78 16.14
N ALA A 214 10.67 -23.88 15.76
CA ALA A 214 11.29 -24.82 16.72
C ALA A 214 12.39 -24.19 17.61
N ASN A 215 12.95 -23.05 17.21
CA ASN A 215 13.99 -22.32 17.94
C ASN A 215 13.52 -20.91 18.36
N MET A 216 12.24 -20.59 18.16
CA MET A 216 11.67 -19.28 18.48
C MET A 216 11.52 -19.16 19.99
N THR A 217 12.03 -18.07 20.57
CA THR A 217 11.78 -17.77 21.98
C THR A 217 10.49 -16.96 22.11
N PRO A 218 9.79 -17.03 23.26
CA PRO A 218 8.61 -16.21 23.51
C PRO A 218 8.90 -14.71 23.31
N GLU A 219 10.05 -14.22 23.74
CA GLU A 219 10.41 -12.80 23.63
C GLU A 219 10.51 -12.33 22.17
N PHE A 220 11.03 -13.17 21.27
CA PHE A 220 11.11 -12.85 19.85
C PHE A 220 9.75 -12.90 19.17
N TRP A 221 8.88 -13.80 19.63
CA TRP A 221 7.50 -13.89 19.15
C TRP A 221 6.69 -12.66 19.59
N ASP A 222 6.68 -12.39 20.90
CA ASP A 222 5.90 -11.34 21.52
C ASP A 222 6.34 -9.95 21.06
N ALA A 223 7.65 -9.69 20.96
CA ALA A 223 8.14 -8.40 20.50
C ALA A 223 7.68 -8.07 19.06
N VAL A 224 7.69 -9.06 18.17
CA VAL A 224 7.24 -8.86 16.78
C VAL A 224 5.75 -8.59 16.71
N LEU A 225 4.92 -9.34 17.45
CA LEU A 225 3.47 -9.09 17.49
C LEU A 225 3.12 -7.76 18.17
N ALA A 226 3.82 -7.41 19.25
CA ALA A 226 3.61 -6.16 19.97
C ALA A 226 3.81 -4.94 19.05
N VAL A 227 4.95 -4.88 18.35
CA VAL A 227 5.29 -3.75 17.46
C VAL A 227 4.49 -3.78 16.18
N ASN A 228 4.43 -4.93 15.49
CA ASN A 228 3.96 -4.96 14.10
C ASN A 228 2.45 -5.08 13.97
N LEU A 229 1.73 -5.49 15.03
CA LEU A 229 0.29 -5.75 14.96
C LEU A 229 -0.47 -5.09 16.11
N ASN A 230 -0.11 -5.37 17.36
CA ASN A 230 -0.85 -4.87 18.52
C ASN A 230 -0.79 -3.34 18.61
N ALA A 231 0.38 -2.73 18.45
CA ALA A 231 0.51 -1.27 18.47
C ALA A 231 -0.35 -0.59 17.38
N PRO A 232 -0.30 -0.99 16.08
CA PRO A 232 -1.24 -0.47 15.08
C PRO A 232 -2.72 -0.62 15.45
N GLN A 233 -3.13 -1.74 16.03
CA GLN A 233 -4.52 -1.96 16.48
C GLN A 233 -4.93 -0.98 17.59
N VAL A 234 -4.13 -0.93 18.66
CA VAL A 234 -4.41 -0.13 19.86
C VAL A 234 -4.38 1.36 19.53
N LEU A 235 -3.35 1.82 18.80
CA LEU A 235 -3.20 3.23 18.45
C LEU A 235 -4.30 3.70 17.50
N THR A 236 -4.66 2.91 16.47
CA THR A 236 -5.75 3.31 15.57
C THR A 236 -7.08 3.36 16.32
N LYS A 237 -7.34 2.41 17.23
CA LYS A 237 -8.56 2.42 18.05
C LYS A 237 -8.62 3.68 18.91
N ALA A 238 -7.54 3.99 19.62
CA ALA A 238 -7.49 5.14 20.50
C ALA A 238 -7.68 6.47 19.76
N LEU A 239 -7.03 6.63 18.59
CA LEU A 239 -7.19 7.82 17.75
C LEU A 239 -8.62 7.98 17.21
N LEU A 240 -9.31 6.87 16.92
CA LEU A 240 -10.71 6.88 16.51
C LEU A 240 -11.65 7.24 17.67
N ASP A 241 -11.48 6.58 18.82
CA ASP A 241 -12.31 6.77 20.02
C ASP A 241 -12.22 8.21 20.55
N SER A 242 -11.03 8.81 20.52
CA SER A 242 -10.80 10.19 20.97
C SER A 242 -11.24 11.25 19.96
N GLY A 243 -11.58 10.86 18.72
CA GLY A 243 -11.82 11.80 17.63
C GLY A 243 -10.55 12.47 17.09
N THR A 244 -9.36 12.08 17.54
CA THR A 244 -8.08 12.61 17.06
C THR A 244 -7.86 12.29 15.59
N LEU A 245 -8.25 11.09 15.13
CA LEU A 245 -8.38 10.79 13.70
C LEU A 245 -9.69 11.39 13.19
N ARG A 246 -9.55 12.39 12.32
CA ARG A 246 -10.65 13.15 11.74
C ARG A 246 -11.43 12.31 10.72
N ASP A 247 -12.67 12.71 10.48
CA ASP A 247 -13.48 12.17 9.39
C ASP A 247 -12.81 12.40 8.04
N ASN A 248 -13.09 11.53 7.08
CA ASN A 248 -12.38 11.45 5.80
C ASN A 248 -10.87 11.18 5.94
N GLY A 249 -10.45 10.61 7.08
CA GLY A 249 -9.06 10.24 7.34
C GLY A 249 -8.59 9.01 6.56
N ARG A 250 -7.27 8.77 6.55
CA ARG A 250 -6.60 7.69 5.82
C ARG A 250 -5.69 6.92 6.76
N VAL A 251 -5.89 5.61 6.87
CA VAL A 251 -5.02 4.72 7.67
C VAL A 251 -4.29 3.77 6.72
N ILE A 252 -2.96 3.80 6.73
CA ILE A 252 -2.13 2.96 5.89
C ILE A 252 -1.28 2.04 6.78
N LEU A 253 -1.41 0.74 6.57
CA LEU A 253 -0.72 -0.31 7.32
C LEU A 253 0.40 -0.89 6.46
N LEU A 254 1.63 -0.91 6.97
CA LEU A 254 2.74 -1.51 6.24
C LEU A 254 2.77 -3.03 6.51
N ALA A 255 2.12 -3.78 5.62
CA ALA A 255 2.15 -5.24 5.55
C ALA A 255 3.45 -5.75 4.91
N SER A 256 3.43 -6.92 4.27
CA SER A 256 4.58 -7.50 3.57
C SER A 256 4.14 -8.65 2.65
N ILE A 257 4.90 -8.93 1.59
CA ILE A 257 4.78 -10.19 0.84
C ILE A 257 4.88 -11.41 1.76
N SER A 258 5.70 -11.39 2.81
CA SER A 258 5.79 -12.49 3.78
C SER A 258 4.47 -12.73 4.51
N GLY A 259 3.64 -11.70 4.71
CA GLY A 259 2.29 -11.85 5.28
C GLY A 259 1.28 -12.50 4.33
N ILE A 260 1.58 -12.53 3.02
CA ILE A 260 0.73 -13.13 1.99
C ILE A 260 1.20 -14.55 1.67
N ALA A 261 2.50 -14.73 1.41
CA ALA A 261 3.07 -15.99 0.93
C ALA A 261 3.74 -16.83 2.03
N GLY A 262 3.92 -16.27 3.23
CA GLY A 262 4.81 -16.86 4.24
C GLY A 262 6.29 -16.69 3.88
N ASN A 263 7.16 -16.95 4.85
CA ASN A 263 8.61 -17.02 4.63
C ASN A 263 9.28 -17.87 5.71
N ARG A 264 10.32 -18.63 5.34
CA ARG A 264 11.03 -19.51 6.29
C ARG A 264 11.69 -18.67 7.38
N GLY A 265 11.45 -19.04 8.64
CA GLY A 265 12.00 -18.33 9.80
C GLY A 265 11.23 -17.07 10.20
N GLN A 266 10.09 -16.79 9.57
CA GLN A 266 9.29 -15.60 9.80
C GLN A 266 7.86 -15.92 10.25
N THR A 267 7.65 -16.99 11.03
CA THR A 267 6.29 -17.35 11.48
C THR A 267 5.64 -16.24 12.32
N ASN A 268 6.40 -15.60 13.21
CA ASN A 268 5.98 -14.40 13.97
C ASN A 268 5.71 -13.19 13.03
N TYR A 269 6.66 -12.89 12.14
CA TYR A 269 6.57 -11.73 11.27
C TYR A 269 5.45 -11.85 10.22
N ALA A 270 5.35 -12.99 9.54
CA ALA A 270 4.28 -13.29 8.61
C ALA A 270 2.91 -13.23 9.29
N ALA A 271 2.77 -13.80 10.50
CA ALA A 271 1.54 -13.69 11.28
C ALA A 271 1.17 -12.22 11.56
N SER A 272 2.15 -11.39 11.98
CA SER A 272 1.91 -9.96 12.21
C SER A 272 1.46 -9.21 10.95
N LYS A 273 2.11 -9.47 9.80
CA LYS A 273 1.84 -8.75 8.55
C LYS A 273 0.57 -9.25 7.85
N ALA A 274 0.21 -10.52 8.01
CA ALA A 274 -1.11 -11.03 7.64
C ALA A 274 -2.20 -10.39 8.51
N GLY A 275 -1.96 -10.26 9.82
CA GLY A 275 -2.87 -9.61 10.76
C GLY A 275 -3.19 -8.16 10.37
N LEU A 276 -2.23 -7.41 9.82
CA LEU A 276 -2.48 -6.05 9.30
C LEU A 276 -3.41 -6.04 8.08
N ILE A 277 -3.31 -7.04 7.19
CA ILE A 277 -4.25 -7.17 6.07
C ILE A 277 -5.66 -7.45 6.60
N GLY A 278 -5.78 -8.36 7.57
CA GLY A 278 -7.05 -8.66 8.23
C GLY A 278 -7.62 -7.44 8.97
N LEU A 279 -6.78 -6.63 9.61
CA LEU A 279 -7.19 -5.39 10.27
C LEU A 279 -7.81 -4.41 9.27
N ALA A 280 -7.16 -4.18 8.12
CA ALA A 280 -7.72 -3.32 7.07
C ALA A 280 -9.08 -3.83 6.58
N GLN A 281 -9.19 -5.13 6.29
CA GLN A 281 -10.43 -5.75 5.80
C GLN A 281 -11.57 -5.62 6.82
N ALA A 282 -11.29 -5.89 8.10
CA ALA A 282 -12.30 -5.89 9.16
C ALA A 282 -12.78 -4.48 9.51
N TRP A 283 -11.91 -3.47 9.46
CA TRP A 283 -12.26 -2.10 9.85
C TRP A 283 -12.82 -1.26 8.71
N ALA A 284 -12.48 -1.56 7.46
CA ALA A 284 -12.99 -0.84 6.29
C ALA A 284 -14.51 -0.58 6.29
N PRO A 285 -15.38 -1.58 6.52
CA PRO A 285 -16.83 -1.33 6.56
C PRO A 285 -17.24 -0.42 7.73
N LEU A 286 -16.64 -0.59 8.91
CA LEU A 286 -16.95 0.19 10.11
C LEU A 286 -16.53 1.67 9.96
N LEU A 287 -15.45 1.92 9.24
CA LEU A 287 -14.89 3.26 9.04
C LEU A 287 -15.53 4.04 7.89
N SER A 288 -16.27 3.34 7.02
CA SER A 288 -16.89 3.92 5.83
C SER A 288 -17.92 5.02 6.15
N GLU A 289 -18.66 4.89 7.26
CA GLU A 289 -19.65 5.88 7.71
C GLU A 289 -19.01 7.25 8.02
N ARG A 290 -17.75 7.26 8.45
CA ARG A 290 -16.96 8.46 8.71
C ARG A 290 -16.13 8.91 7.51
N GLY A 291 -16.29 8.27 6.36
CA GLY A 291 -15.48 8.51 5.15
C GLY A 291 -14.00 8.12 5.29
N ILE A 292 -13.65 7.40 6.37
CA ILE A 292 -12.28 6.98 6.66
C ILE A 292 -11.98 5.72 5.85
N SER A 293 -10.81 5.69 5.18
CA SER A 293 -10.33 4.48 4.52
C SER A 293 -9.13 3.88 5.26
N ILE A 294 -9.04 2.56 5.23
CA ILE A 294 -7.93 1.80 5.82
C ILE A 294 -7.41 0.79 4.81
N ASN A 295 -6.11 0.82 4.50
CA ASN A 295 -5.51 -0.07 3.50
C ASN A 295 -4.15 -0.59 3.97
N ALA A 296 -3.75 -1.73 3.44
CA ALA A 296 -2.43 -2.30 3.62
C ALA A 296 -1.57 -2.09 2.38
N VAL A 297 -0.33 -1.65 2.55
CA VAL A 297 0.71 -1.71 1.52
C VAL A 297 1.63 -2.87 1.87
N ALA A 298 1.85 -3.79 0.93
CA ALA A 298 2.65 -5.00 1.10
C ALA A 298 3.91 -4.95 0.22
N PRO A 299 5.03 -4.37 0.72
CA PRO A 299 6.26 -4.35 -0.05
C PRO A 299 6.80 -5.76 -0.33
N GLY A 300 7.41 -5.89 -1.51
CA GLY A 300 8.26 -7.04 -1.88
C GLY A 300 9.71 -6.81 -1.47
N PHE A 301 10.64 -7.20 -2.33
CA PHE A 301 12.05 -6.90 -2.14
C PHE A 301 12.32 -5.41 -2.43
N ILE A 302 12.68 -4.65 -1.39
CA ILE A 302 13.01 -3.22 -1.45
C ILE A 302 14.46 -3.03 -1.00
N GLU A 303 15.24 -2.27 -1.77
CA GLU A 303 16.62 -1.92 -1.47
C GLU A 303 16.66 -0.97 -0.26
N THR A 304 17.16 -1.47 0.86
CA THR A 304 17.28 -0.73 2.13
C THR A 304 18.58 -1.10 2.82
N GLN A 305 18.96 -0.36 3.87
CA GLN A 305 20.07 -0.77 4.74
C GLN A 305 19.83 -2.18 5.34
N MET A 306 18.57 -2.54 5.62
CA MET A 306 18.22 -3.86 6.16
C MET A 306 18.48 -4.98 5.15
N THR A 307 18.07 -4.82 3.89
CA THR A 307 18.28 -5.85 2.86
C THR A 307 19.75 -5.98 2.45
N ALA A 308 20.56 -4.95 2.67
CA ALA A 308 22.01 -5.01 2.46
C ALA A 308 22.71 -6.07 3.34
N HIS A 309 22.14 -6.44 4.49
CA HIS A 309 22.67 -7.47 5.39
C HIS A 309 22.29 -8.91 4.99
N ILE A 310 21.41 -9.09 4.00
CA ILE A 310 21.03 -10.43 3.50
C ILE A 310 22.22 -11.04 2.74
N PRO A 311 22.53 -12.34 2.94
CA PRO A 311 23.58 -13.03 2.18
C PRO A 311 23.40 -12.88 0.67
N PHE A 312 24.49 -12.60 -0.04
CA PHE A 312 24.49 -12.18 -1.44
C PHE A 312 23.60 -13.04 -2.36
N ALA A 313 23.73 -14.36 -2.30
CA ALA A 313 22.98 -15.27 -3.17
C ALA A 313 21.45 -15.17 -2.94
N LEU A 314 21.00 -15.12 -1.68
CA LEU A 314 19.59 -14.96 -1.34
C LEU A 314 19.09 -13.55 -1.71
N ARG A 315 19.94 -12.54 -1.53
CA ARG A 315 19.63 -11.15 -1.87
C ARG A 315 19.41 -10.98 -3.37
N GLU A 316 20.33 -11.46 -4.20
CA GLU A 316 20.21 -11.38 -5.66
C GLU A 316 19.05 -12.23 -6.20
N ALA A 317 18.80 -13.41 -5.62
CA ALA A 317 17.62 -14.18 -5.98
C ALA A 317 16.33 -13.39 -5.69
N GLY A 318 16.16 -12.87 -4.46
CA GLY A 318 15.00 -12.05 -4.09
C GLY A 318 14.83 -10.82 -4.98
N ARG A 319 15.93 -10.15 -5.32
CA ARG A 319 15.98 -8.99 -6.21
C ARG A 319 15.53 -9.28 -7.64
N ARG A 320 15.78 -10.49 -8.16
CA ARG A 320 15.45 -10.87 -9.55
C ARG A 320 14.13 -11.62 -9.69
N MET A 321 13.54 -12.12 -8.61
CA MET A 321 12.28 -12.89 -8.60
C MET A 321 11.03 -12.00 -8.71
N SER A 322 10.99 -11.15 -9.73
CA SER A 322 9.86 -10.29 -10.10
C SER A 322 9.85 -10.03 -11.60
N SER A 323 8.71 -9.66 -12.17
CA SER A 323 8.59 -9.35 -13.60
C SER A 323 9.43 -8.14 -14.03
N LEU A 324 9.69 -7.22 -13.09
CA LEU A 324 10.58 -6.07 -13.34
C LEU A 324 12.08 -6.42 -13.19
N GLY A 325 12.41 -7.63 -12.73
CA GLY A 325 13.76 -8.17 -12.69
C GLY A 325 14.76 -7.35 -11.86
N GLN A 326 14.28 -6.58 -10.89
CA GLN A 326 15.07 -5.72 -10.00
C GLN A 326 14.38 -5.56 -8.64
N GLY A 327 15.13 -5.07 -7.64
CA GLY A 327 14.58 -4.64 -6.35
C GLY A 327 13.96 -3.24 -6.45
N GLY A 328 12.91 -3.00 -5.66
CA GLY A 328 12.27 -1.69 -5.58
C GLY A 328 13.04 -0.73 -4.68
N LEU A 329 12.64 0.53 -4.67
CA LEU A 329 13.18 1.58 -3.82
C LEU A 329 12.19 1.95 -2.71
N PRO A 330 12.67 2.53 -1.59
CA PRO A 330 11.78 3.10 -0.57
C PRO A 330 10.75 4.07 -1.16
N GLN A 331 11.15 4.83 -2.18
CA GLN A 331 10.29 5.76 -2.90
C GLN A 331 9.09 5.07 -3.54
N ASP A 332 9.23 3.86 -4.08
CA ASP A 332 8.11 3.16 -4.71
C ASP A 332 7.01 2.80 -3.70
N VAL A 333 7.41 2.46 -2.47
CA VAL A 333 6.48 2.22 -1.37
C VAL A 333 5.84 3.54 -0.93
N ALA A 334 6.65 4.59 -0.82
CA ALA A 334 6.19 5.91 -0.42
C ALA A 334 5.15 6.51 -1.38
N GLU A 335 5.33 6.36 -2.69
CA GLU A 335 4.35 6.81 -3.70
C GLU A 335 3.01 6.07 -3.58
N ALA A 336 3.05 4.76 -3.32
CA ALA A 336 1.84 3.98 -3.10
C ALA A 336 1.11 4.41 -1.82
N VAL A 337 1.85 4.66 -0.74
CA VAL A 337 1.30 5.21 0.51
C VAL A 337 0.72 6.60 0.28
N ALA A 338 1.42 7.47 -0.44
CA ALA A 338 0.97 8.83 -0.74
C ALA A 338 -0.32 8.82 -1.57
N TRP A 339 -0.40 7.99 -2.60
CA TRP A 339 -1.64 7.81 -3.38
C TRP A 339 -2.81 7.35 -2.50
N LEU A 340 -2.62 6.32 -1.68
CA LEU A 340 -3.68 5.84 -0.76
C LEU A 340 -4.05 6.87 0.33
N SER A 341 -3.17 7.84 0.58
CA SER A 341 -3.40 8.94 1.53
C SER A 341 -4.17 10.12 0.91
N GLN A 342 -4.43 10.11 -0.39
CA GLN A 342 -5.10 11.23 -1.05
C GLN A 342 -6.59 11.30 -0.66
N PRO A 343 -7.18 12.52 -0.63
CA PRO A 343 -8.60 12.70 -0.40
C PRO A 343 -9.49 11.88 -1.34
N GLY A 344 -9.18 11.81 -2.64
CA GLY A 344 -9.94 10.99 -3.61
C GLY A 344 -9.78 9.47 -3.44
N SER A 345 -8.69 9.03 -2.82
CA SER A 345 -8.39 7.60 -2.63
C SER A 345 -9.15 6.96 -1.46
N GLY A 346 -10.09 7.69 -0.84
CA GLY A 346 -11.07 7.09 0.07
C GLY A 346 -11.95 6.03 -0.63
N ALA A 347 -12.00 6.06 -1.96
CA ALA A 347 -12.58 5.03 -2.82
C ALA A 347 -11.91 3.66 -2.67
N VAL A 348 -10.69 3.59 -2.15
CA VAL A 348 -9.96 2.36 -1.89
C VAL A 348 -9.96 2.14 -0.38
N SER A 349 -10.60 1.08 0.10
CA SER A 349 -10.59 0.70 1.52
C SER A 349 -10.62 -0.82 1.66
N GLY A 350 -10.00 -1.35 2.72
CA GLY A 350 -9.94 -2.77 3.05
C GLY A 350 -9.02 -3.60 2.14
N GLN A 351 -8.17 -2.95 1.35
CA GLN A 351 -7.37 -3.62 0.33
C GLN A 351 -5.89 -3.73 0.70
N ALA A 352 -5.24 -4.76 0.17
CA ALA A 352 -3.80 -4.96 0.27
C ALA A 352 -3.15 -4.74 -1.11
N LEU A 353 -2.40 -3.64 -1.24
CA LEU A 353 -1.67 -3.30 -2.45
C LEU A 353 -0.22 -3.79 -2.35
N ARG A 354 0.20 -4.70 -3.22
CA ARG A 354 1.61 -5.11 -3.27
C ARG A 354 2.45 -4.13 -4.07
N VAL A 355 3.55 -3.68 -3.48
CA VAL A 355 4.60 -2.87 -4.15
C VAL A 355 5.81 -3.78 -4.32
N CYS A 356 5.82 -4.56 -5.41
CA CYS A 356 6.67 -5.75 -5.51
C CYS A 356 7.21 -6.05 -6.91
N GLY A 357 7.00 -5.16 -7.89
CA GLY A 357 7.39 -5.40 -9.29
C GLY A 357 6.80 -6.67 -9.90
N GLN A 358 5.65 -7.10 -9.39
CA GLN A 358 5.04 -8.41 -9.66
C GLN A 358 5.94 -9.60 -9.28
N SER A 359 6.38 -9.63 -8.02
CA SER A 359 7.11 -10.79 -7.47
C SER A 359 6.35 -12.10 -7.68
N ILE A 360 7.10 -13.18 -7.95
CA ILE A 360 6.54 -14.53 -8.12
C ILE A 360 5.90 -15.10 -6.85
N LEU A 361 6.27 -14.56 -5.68
CA LEU A 361 5.70 -14.96 -4.40
C LEU A 361 4.26 -14.43 -4.27
N GLY A 362 3.35 -15.24 -3.74
CA GLY A 362 1.94 -14.87 -3.56
C GLY A 362 1.08 -16.03 -3.06
N ALA A 363 -0.22 -15.74 -2.94
CA ALA A 363 -1.30 -16.67 -2.61
C ALA A 363 -2.51 -16.36 -3.48
#